data_AF-A0A2N1LD08-F1
#
_entry.id   AF-A0A2N1LD08-F1
#
_cell.length_a   1.000
_cell.length_b   1.000
_cell.length_c   1.000
_cell.angle_alpha   90.00
_cell.angle_beta   90.00
_cell.angle_gamma   90.00
#
_symmetry.space_group_name_H-M   'P 1'
#
loop_
_entity.id
_entity.type
_entity.pdbx_description
1 polymer ?
#
loop_
_entity_poly.entity_id
_entity_poly.type
_entity_poly.pdbx_seq_one_letter_code
_entity_poly.pdbx_strand_id
1 'polypeptide(L)'
;MILFYKNFFHFEKQHIDDFATAIKNKERVNLENYEIDNLDEDLLLSRGKTPPGFRDKEKKKDADVIKDNLMDIAAFTMKKGAAITTKILISLGYDHFINLHTKDAAVEELRKIKDELKKTKDELKKTKDELNSLTDKHKEDKEKIDDLEKEKKIADERIRSLENETIKLKESEKKKITSENTISVKPESKTKSHDRRRKSKRKKSSTQEIKKGKITEIPV
;
A
#
# COMPACT_ATOMS: atom_id res chain seq x y z
N MET A 1 -23.43 16.54 -34.10
CA MET A 1 -24.28 17.51 -34.84
C MET A 1 -23.54 18.76 -35.26
N ILE A 2 -22.87 19.52 -34.38
CA ILE A 2 -22.18 20.77 -34.78
C ILE A 2 -21.14 20.52 -35.91
N LEU A 3 -20.34 19.46 -35.81
CA LEU A 3 -19.37 19.09 -36.84
C LEU A 3 -20.01 18.79 -38.19
N PHE A 4 -21.21 18.22 -38.22
CA PHE A 4 -21.93 17.95 -39.47
C PHE A 4 -22.25 19.26 -40.20
N TYR A 5 -22.87 20.22 -39.52
CA TYR A 5 -23.25 21.50 -40.12
C TYR A 5 -22.04 22.36 -40.52
N LYS A 6 -20.91 22.28 -39.79
CA LYS A 6 -19.68 22.99 -40.18
C LYS A 6 -19.17 22.58 -41.57
N ASN A 7 -19.38 21.34 -41.98
CA ASN A 7 -18.97 20.85 -43.30
C ASN A 7 -19.87 21.37 -44.44
N PHE A 8 -20.98 22.05 -44.11
CA PHE A 8 -21.85 22.74 -45.06
C PHE A 8 -21.64 24.27 -45.03
N PHE A 9 -20.60 24.78 -44.36
CA PHE A 9 -20.31 26.21 -44.43
C PHE A 9 -20.02 26.65 -45.87
N HIS A 10 -20.60 27.77 -46.26
CA HIS A 10 -20.54 28.31 -47.62
C HIS A 10 -21.18 27.43 -48.69
N PHE A 11 -21.99 26.44 -48.32
CA PHE A 11 -22.64 25.53 -49.28
C PHE A 11 -23.48 26.26 -50.32
N GLU A 12 -24.15 27.35 -49.93
CA GLU A 12 -24.90 28.20 -50.87
C GLU A 12 -23.99 28.73 -51.99
N LYS A 13 -22.92 29.43 -51.60
CA LYS A 13 -21.96 30.02 -52.55
C LYS A 13 -21.19 28.98 -53.36
N GLN A 14 -20.87 27.84 -52.75
CA GLN A 14 -20.03 26.82 -53.37
C GLN A 14 -20.80 25.88 -54.28
N HIS A 15 -22.10 25.70 -54.05
CA HIS A 15 -22.87 24.67 -54.75
C HIS A 15 -24.23 25.17 -55.25
N ILE A 16 -25.03 25.84 -54.41
CA ILE A 16 -26.36 26.31 -54.84
C ILE A 16 -26.25 27.27 -56.04
N ASP A 17 -25.29 28.20 -56.00
CA ASP A 17 -25.09 29.20 -57.05
C ASP A 17 -24.76 28.58 -58.42
N ASP A 18 -23.98 27.49 -58.45
CA ASP A 18 -23.61 26.78 -59.69
C ASP A 18 -24.85 26.18 -60.37
N PHE A 19 -25.65 25.43 -59.60
CA PHE A 19 -26.89 24.84 -60.10
C PHE A 19 -27.94 25.91 -60.45
N ALA A 20 -28.02 26.99 -59.67
CA ALA A 20 -28.91 28.10 -59.98
C ALA A 20 -28.52 28.80 -61.28
N THR A 21 -27.22 28.95 -61.54
CA THR A 21 -26.70 29.51 -62.80
C THR A 21 -27.02 28.60 -63.99
N ALA A 22 -26.80 27.28 -63.84
CA ALA A 22 -27.16 26.31 -64.87
C ALA A 22 -28.67 26.33 -65.18
N ILE A 23 -29.53 26.39 -64.16
CA ILE A 23 -30.99 26.51 -64.33
C ILE A 23 -31.36 27.80 -65.09
N LYS A 24 -30.77 28.95 -64.72
CA LYS A 24 -31.01 30.22 -65.42
C LYS A 24 -30.63 30.16 -66.90
N ASN A 25 -29.52 29.47 -67.21
CA ASN A 25 -29.03 29.30 -68.57
C ASN A 25 -29.74 28.18 -69.34
N LYS A 26 -30.65 27.43 -68.69
CA LYS A 26 -31.26 26.19 -69.23
C LYS A 26 -30.21 25.15 -69.66
N GLU A 27 -29.08 25.16 -68.97
CA GLU A 27 -27.98 24.21 -69.16
C GLU A 27 -28.07 23.11 -68.13
N ARG A 28 -27.52 21.94 -68.44
CA ARG A 28 -27.52 20.80 -67.53
C ARG A 28 -26.17 20.68 -66.83
N VAL A 29 -26.20 20.57 -65.50
CA VAL A 29 -25.00 20.25 -64.74
C VAL A 29 -24.59 18.81 -65.02
N ASN A 30 -23.34 18.58 -65.41
CA ASN A 30 -22.78 17.24 -65.44
C ASN A 30 -22.50 16.81 -63.99
N LEU A 31 -23.48 16.14 -63.39
CA LEU A 31 -23.41 15.69 -62.01
C LEU A 31 -22.19 14.79 -61.73
N GLU A 32 -21.76 13.98 -62.70
CA GLU A 32 -20.60 13.09 -62.50
C GLU A 32 -19.32 13.90 -62.30
N ASN A 33 -19.04 14.81 -63.21
CA ASN A 33 -17.87 15.69 -63.11
C ASN A 33 -17.97 16.59 -61.87
N TYR A 34 -19.17 17.11 -61.60
CA TYR A 34 -19.39 17.94 -60.42
C TYR A 34 -19.10 17.20 -59.11
N GLU A 35 -19.49 15.92 -59.03
CA GLU A 35 -19.20 15.06 -57.88
C GLU A 35 -17.71 14.71 -57.77
N ILE A 36 -16.97 14.58 -58.88
CA ILE A 36 -15.51 14.38 -58.86
C ILE A 36 -14.82 15.56 -58.19
N ASP A 37 -15.23 16.78 -58.54
CA ASP A 37 -14.56 18.00 -58.09
C ASP A 37 -14.94 18.37 -56.63
N ASN A 38 -16.12 17.93 -56.17
CA ASN A 38 -16.72 18.45 -54.94
C ASN A 38 -17.03 17.40 -53.86
N LEU A 39 -16.88 16.10 -54.17
CA LEU A 39 -17.00 15.00 -53.21
C LEU A 39 -15.69 14.22 -53.13
N ASP A 40 -15.39 13.74 -51.92
CA ASP A 40 -14.36 12.74 -51.73
C ASP A 40 -14.73 11.44 -52.48
N GLU A 41 -13.74 10.60 -52.73
CA GLU A 41 -13.96 9.29 -53.34
C GLU A 41 -14.89 8.45 -52.44
N ASP A 42 -16.14 8.31 -52.88
CA ASP A 42 -17.20 7.68 -52.10
C ASP A 42 -17.38 6.22 -52.53
N LEU A 43 -17.28 5.29 -51.58
CA LEU A 43 -17.42 3.86 -51.82
C LEU A 43 -18.89 3.42 -51.96
N LEU A 44 -19.82 4.21 -51.42
CA LEU A 44 -21.21 3.79 -51.22
C LEU A 44 -22.14 4.15 -52.39
N LEU A 45 -21.88 5.25 -53.09
CA LEU A 45 -22.73 5.73 -54.17
C LEU A 45 -21.88 6.09 -55.40
N SER A 46 -22.15 5.43 -56.51
CA SER A 46 -21.45 5.70 -57.77
C SER A 46 -21.70 7.13 -58.25
N ARG A 47 -20.64 7.74 -58.80
CA ARG A 47 -20.68 9.10 -59.35
C ARG A 47 -21.69 9.25 -60.48
N GLY A 48 -22.27 10.44 -60.63
CA GLY A 48 -23.19 10.82 -61.71
C GLY A 48 -24.56 10.13 -61.68
N LYS A 49 -24.78 9.20 -60.76
CA LYS A 49 -26.05 8.48 -60.61
C LYS A 49 -26.90 9.10 -59.51
N THR A 50 -28.13 9.47 -59.86
CA THR A 50 -29.18 9.82 -58.89
C THR A 50 -29.52 8.57 -58.07
N PRO A 51 -29.58 8.63 -56.74
CA PRO A 51 -29.94 7.48 -55.93
C PRO A 51 -31.35 6.95 -56.24
N PRO A 52 -31.59 5.64 -56.09
CA PRO A 52 -32.92 5.06 -56.24
C PRO A 52 -33.94 5.74 -55.31
N GLY A 53 -35.17 5.95 -55.79
CA GLY A 53 -36.26 6.56 -55.01
C GLY A 53 -36.36 8.09 -55.09
N PHE A 54 -35.34 8.77 -55.63
CA PHE A 54 -35.40 10.21 -55.88
C PHE A 54 -36.15 10.53 -57.18
N ARG A 55 -35.90 9.76 -58.24
CA ARG A 55 -36.50 9.94 -59.55
C ARG A 55 -37.48 8.80 -59.84
N ASP A 56 -38.68 9.14 -60.28
CA ASP A 56 -39.67 8.15 -60.72
C ASP A 56 -39.12 7.33 -61.90
N LYS A 57 -39.29 6.01 -61.84
CA LYS A 57 -38.79 5.08 -62.88
C LYS A 57 -39.36 5.36 -64.27
N GLU A 58 -40.54 5.98 -64.33
CA GLU A 58 -41.26 6.30 -65.57
C GLU A 58 -40.76 7.60 -66.23
N LYS A 59 -39.99 8.43 -65.51
CA LYS A 59 -39.53 9.73 -66.02
C LYS A 59 -38.20 9.62 -66.75
N LYS A 60 -38.20 10.01 -68.03
CA LYS A 60 -36.98 10.10 -68.84
C LYS A 60 -36.11 11.26 -68.38
N LYS A 61 -34.79 11.02 -68.34
CA LYS A 61 -33.76 12.05 -68.21
C LYS A 61 -33.82 12.95 -69.46
N ASP A 62 -33.56 14.24 -69.28
CA ASP A 62 -33.53 15.28 -70.33
C ASP A 62 -34.89 15.73 -70.88
N ALA A 63 -36.01 15.26 -70.30
CA ALA A 63 -37.35 15.76 -70.64
C ALA A 63 -37.62 17.16 -70.08
N ASP A 64 -36.97 17.52 -68.96
CA ASP A 64 -37.11 18.80 -68.28
C ASP A 64 -35.79 19.14 -67.56
N VAL A 65 -34.99 20.03 -68.19
CA VAL A 65 -33.65 20.41 -67.71
C VAL A 65 -33.68 21.06 -66.33
N ILE A 66 -34.71 21.87 -66.04
CA ILE A 66 -34.84 22.54 -64.74
C ILE A 66 -35.05 21.48 -63.67
N LYS A 67 -36.01 20.59 -63.90
CA LYS A 67 -36.26 19.49 -62.98
C LYS A 67 -35.06 18.58 -62.83
N ASP A 68 -34.32 18.32 -63.91
CA ASP A 68 -33.13 17.48 -63.86
C ASP A 68 -32.03 18.09 -63.00
N ASN A 69 -31.76 19.38 -63.13
CA ASN A 69 -30.81 20.08 -62.25
C ASN A 69 -31.27 20.06 -60.79
N LEU A 70 -32.58 20.22 -60.53
CA LEU A 70 -33.13 20.12 -59.17
C LEU A 70 -32.98 18.69 -58.59
N MET A 71 -33.13 17.66 -59.41
CA MET A 71 -32.87 16.29 -58.99
C MET A 71 -31.40 16.03 -58.74
N ASP A 72 -30.52 16.58 -59.58
CA ASP A 72 -29.07 16.39 -59.51
C ASP A 72 -28.48 17.11 -58.27
N ILE A 73 -28.94 18.32 -57.93
CA ILE A 73 -28.51 19.00 -56.69
C ILE A 73 -29.02 18.29 -55.42
N ALA A 74 -30.24 17.74 -55.45
CA ALA A 74 -30.78 16.98 -54.33
C ALA A 74 -29.95 15.70 -54.09
N ALA A 75 -29.63 14.98 -55.17
CA ALA A 75 -28.78 13.80 -55.13
C ALA A 75 -27.38 14.14 -54.58
N PHE A 76 -26.75 15.19 -55.12
CA PHE A 76 -25.45 15.68 -54.66
C PHE A 76 -25.45 16.02 -53.16
N THR A 77 -26.45 16.78 -52.70
CA THR A 77 -26.54 17.22 -51.31
C THR A 77 -26.67 16.04 -50.35
N MET A 78 -27.48 15.04 -50.69
CA MET A 78 -27.63 13.84 -49.86
C MET A 78 -26.35 12.98 -49.86
N LYS A 79 -25.66 12.85 -51.00
CA LYS A 79 -24.34 12.19 -51.06
C LYS A 79 -23.31 12.90 -50.19
N LYS A 80 -23.21 14.23 -50.29
CA LYS A 80 -22.31 15.02 -49.43
C LYS A 80 -22.62 14.81 -47.95
N GLY A 81 -23.89 14.83 -47.58
CA GLY A 81 -24.33 14.55 -46.21
C GLY A 81 -23.97 13.13 -45.74
N ALA A 82 -24.15 12.13 -46.59
CA ALA A 82 -23.76 10.75 -46.30
C ALA A 82 -22.24 10.63 -46.08
N ALA A 83 -21.42 11.19 -46.97
CA ALA A 83 -19.97 11.18 -46.85
C ALA A 83 -19.48 11.86 -45.54
N ILE A 84 -20.04 13.03 -45.21
CA ILE A 84 -19.73 13.73 -43.94
C ILE A 84 -20.11 12.87 -42.74
N THR A 85 -21.30 12.25 -42.77
CA THR A 85 -21.78 11.41 -41.67
C THR A 85 -20.91 10.18 -41.49
N THR A 86 -20.55 9.51 -42.57
CA THR A 86 -19.65 8.35 -42.57
C THR A 86 -18.29 8.72 -41.96
N LYS A 87 -17.70 9.84 -42.37
CA LYS A 87 -16.44 10.34 -41.79
C LYS A 87 -16.56 10.56 -40.28
N ILE A 88 -17.62 11.24 -39.83
CA ILE A 88 -17.87 11.49 -38.40
C ILE A 88 -18.02 10.18 -37.63
N LEU A 89 -18.78 9.21 -38.16
CA LEU A 89 -18.99 7.91 -37.52
C LEU A 89 -17.71 7.09 -37.43
N ILE A 90 -16.90 7.10 -38.50
CA ILE A 90 -15.59 6.43 -38.51
C ILE A 90 -14.68 7.05 -37.46
N SER A 91 -14.55 8.39 -37.41
CA SER A 91 -13.75 9.07 -36.40
C SER A 91 -14.19 8.73 -34.97
N LEU A 92 -15.49 8.79 -34.69
CA LEU A 92 -16.06 8.40 -33.39
C LEU A 92 -15.75 6.93 -33.04
N GLY A 93 -15.85 6.03 -34.03
CA GLY A 93 -15.55 4.61 -33.86
C GLY A 93 -14.07 4.36 -33.55
N TYR A 94 -13.15 5.03 -34.27
CA TYR A 94 -11.71 4.94 -34.00
C TYR A 94 -11.35 5.50 -32.62
N ASP A 95 -11.88 6.68 -32.25
CA ASP A 95 -11.67 7.26 -30.93
C ASP A 95 -12.17 6.35 -29.81
N HIS A 96 -13.31 5.69 -30.03
CA HIS A 96 -13.84 4.71 -29.09
C HIS A 96 -12.92 3.48 -28.95
N PHE A 97 -12.42 2.96 -30.07
CA PHE A 97 -11.50 1.82 -30.09
C PHE A 97 -10.19 2.11 -29.35
N ILE A 98 -9.56 3.26 -29.60
CA ILE A 98 -8.33 3.67 -28.91
C ILE A 98 -8.57 3.84 -27.40
N ASN A 99 -9.68 4.47 -27.01
CA ASN A 99 -10.04 4.65 -25.61
C ASN A 99 -10.33 3.33 -24.88
N LEU A 100 -10.85 2.31 -25.58
CA LEU A 100 -11.06 0.99 -24.99
C LEU A 100 -9.71 0.31 -24.72
N HIS A 101 -8.81 0.36 -25.69
CA HIS A 101 -7.50 -0.29 -25.58
C HIS A 101 -6.61 0.32 -24.49
N THR A 102 -6.69 1.64 -24.26
CA THR A 102 -5.97 2.30 -23.17
C THR A 102 -6.55 1.96 -21.80
N LYS A 103 -7.87 1.82 -21.69
CA LYS A 103 -8.53 1.37 -20.45
C LYS A 103 -8.16 -0.07 -20.11
N ASP A 104 -8.16 -0.97 -21.09
CA ASP A 104 -7.78 -2.37 -20.88
C ASP A 104 -6.34 -2.51 -20.39
N ALA A 105 -5.41 -1.73 -20.97
CA ALA A 105 -4.03 -1.68 -20.50
C ALA A 105 -3.93 -1.20 -19.04
N ALA A 106 -4.64 -0.13 -18.68
CA ALA A 106 -4.66 0.39 -17.31
C ALA A 106 -5.27 -0.61 -16.30
N VAL A 107 -6.30 -1.38 -16.71
CA VAL A 107 -6.92 -2.42 -15.89
C VAL A 107 -5.94 -3.57 -15.62
N GLU A 108 -5.17 -3.99 -16.61
CA GLU A 108 -4.14 -5.04 -16.43
C GLU A 108 -3.01 -4.58 -15.51
N GLU A 109 -2.57 -3.32 -15.59
CA GLU A 109 -1.60 -2.78 -14.63
C GLU A 109 -2.15 -2.73 -13.21
N LEU A 110 -3.40 -2.28 -13.02
CA LEU A 110 -4.06 -2.28 -11.71
C LEU A 110 -4.19 -3.69 -11.14
N ARG A 111 -4.40 -4.70 -11.99
CA ARG A 111 -4.45 -6.11 -11.57
C ARG A 111 -3.10 -6.58 -11.04
N LYS A 112 -2.01 -6.28 -11.74
CA LYS A 112 -0.64 -6.61 -11.29
C LYS A 112 -0.30 -5.95 -9.95
N ILE A 113 -0.57 -4.65 -9.82
CA ILE A 113 -0.35 -3.90 -8.58
C ILE A 113 -1.16 -4.51 -7.42
N LYS A 114 -2.40 -4.92 -7.68
CA LYS A 114 -3.24 -5.55 -6.67
C LYS A 114 -2.67 -6.89 -6.19
N ASP A 115 -2.13 -7.70 -7.09
CA ASP A 115 -1.52 -8.99 -6.75
C ASP A 115 -0.21 -8.80 -5.97
N GLU A 116 0.62 -7.83 -6.35
CA GLU A 116 1.83 -7.44 -5.61
C GLU A 116 1.50 -6.89 -4.21
N LEU A 117 0.47 -6.06 -4.10
CA LEU A 117 0.00 -5.52 -2.82
C LEU A 117 -0.52 -6.63 -1.90
N LYS A 118 -1.15 -7.66 -2.46
CA LYS A 118 -1.56 -8.84 -1.70
C LYS A 118 -0.35 -9.62 -1.19
N LYS A 119 0.64 -9.86 -2.04
CA LYS A 119 1.87 -10.58 -1.67
C LYS A 119 2.65 -9.86 -0.56
N THR A 120 2.86 -8.56 -0.70
CA THR A 120 3.55 -7.73 0.31
C THR A 120 2.80 -7.68 1.63
N LYS A 121 1.46 -7.67 1.61
CA LYS A 121 0.63 -7.77 2.81
C LYS A 121 0.81 -9.10 3.54
N ASP A 122 0.88 -10.21 2.79
CA ASP A 122 1.08 -11.54 3.37
C ASP A 122 2.50 -11.68 3.97
N GLU A 123 3.52 -11.12 3.32
CA GLU A 123 4.89 -11.05 3.84
C GLU A 123 4.97 -10.19 5.12
N LEU A 124 4.33 -9.01 5.13
CA LEU A 124 4.26 -8.16 6.32
C LEU A 124 3.58 -8.84 7.51
N LYS A 125 2.58 -9.69 7.25
CA LYS A 125 1.94 -10.47 8.30
C LYS A 125 2.92 -11.48 8.92
N LYS A 126 3.68 -12.19 8.09
CA LYS A 126 4.68 -13.17 8.57
C LYS A 126 5.77 -12.51 9.41
N THR A 127 6.34 -11.40 8.94
CA THR A 127 7.38 -10.68 9.68
C THR A 127 6.87 -10.11 11.00
N LYS A 128 5.60 -9.69 11.05
CA LYS A 128 4.94 -9.29 12.30
C LYS A 128 4.81 -10.45 13.28
N ASP A 129 4.41 -11.62 12.81
CA ASP A 129 4.28 -12.81 13.66
C ASP A 129 5.66 -13.28 14.20
N GLU A 130 6.70 -13.24 13.36
CA GLU A 130 8.09 -13.49 13.76
C GLU A 130 8.59 -12.49 14.81
N LEU A 131 8.32 -11.20 14.61
CA LEU A 131 8.71 -10.14 15.56
C LEU A 131 8.05 -10.33 16.93
N ASN A 132 6.77 -10.72 16.96
CA ASN A 132 6.08 -11.02 18.21
C ASN A 132 6.75 -12.20 18.92
N SER A 133 7.06 -13.28 18.21
CA SER A 133 7.77 -14.44 18.79
C SER A 133 9.14 -14.06 19.36
N LEU A 134 9.90 -13.21 18.66
CA LEU A 134 11.20 -12.75 19.14
C LEU A 134 11.07 -11.87 20.39
N THR A 135 10.03 -11.03 20.43
CA THR A 135 9.73 -10.18 21.57
C THR A 135 9.41 -11.00 22.82
N ASP A 136 8.67 -12.10 22.67
CA ASP A 136 8.33 -12.98 23.79
C ASP A 136 9.57 -13.74 24.30
N LYS A 137 10.42 -14.26 23.40
CA LYS A 137 11.70 -14.87 23.79
C LYS A 137 12.60 -13.89 24.54
N HIS A 138 12.69 -12.64 24.06
CA HIS A 138 13.48 -11.61 24.72
C HIS A 138 12.99 -11.31 26.15
N LYS A 139 11.67 -11.35 26.39
CA LYS A 139 11.12 -11.21 27.75
C LYS A 139 11.52 -12.40 28.63
N GLU A 140 11.39 -13.61 28.11
CA GLU A 140 11.76 -14.83 28.84
C GLU A 140 13.25 -14.85 29.20
N ASP A 141 14.12 -14.48 28.26
CA ASP A 141 15.57 -14.39 28.50
C ASP A 141 15.91 -13.32 29.52
N LYS A 142 15.19 -12.19 29.51
CA LYS A 142 15.35 -11.13 30.52
C LYS A 142 15.00 -11.64 31.93
N GLU A 143 13.90 -12.37 32.08
CA GLU A 143 13.52 -12.98 33.36
C GLU A 143 14.58 -13.98 33.86
N LYS A 144 15.10 -14.84 32.95
CA LYS A 144 16.19 -15.77 33.29
C LYS A 144 17.46 -15.05 33.73
N ILE A 145 17.82 -13.95 33.07
CA ILE A 145 18.99 -13.13 33.46
C ILE A 145 18.78 -12.55 34.85
N ASP A 146 17.60 -11.98 35.13
CA ASP A 146 17.27 -11.41 36.45
C ASP A 146 17.35 -12.46 37.56
N ASP A 147 16.90 -13.70 37.30
CA ASP A 147 16.98 -14.79 38.27
C ASP A 147 18.42 -15.29 38.49
N LEU A 148 19.20 -15.45 37.43
CA LEU A 148 20.63 -15.79 37.54
C LEU A 148 21.42 -14.71 38.30
N GLU A 149 21.06 -13.43 38.15
CA GLU A 149 21.70 -12.35 38.89
C GLU A 149 21.42 -12.43 40.40
N LYS A 150 20.19 -12.81 40.79
CA LYS A 150 19.83 -13.06 42.20
C LYS A 150 20.61 -14.25 42.75
N GLU A 151 20.67 -15.37 42.02
CA GLU A 151 21.42 -16.55 42.44
C GLU A 151 22.91 -16.26 42.62
N LYS A 152 23.50 -15.49 41.69
CA LYS A 152 24.90 -15.05 41.80
C LYS A 152 25.15 -14.25 43.06
N LYS A 153 24.28 -13.28 43.40
CA LYS A 153 24.40 -12.50 44.65
C LYS A 153 24.37 -13.39 45.89
N ILE A 154 23.49 -14.40 45.92
CA ILE A 154 23.42 -15.37 47.03
C ILE A 154 24.69 -16.22 47.12
N ALA A 155 25.21 -16.69 45.99
CA ALA A 155 26.45 -17.46 45.95
C ALA A 155 27.65 -16.65 46.44
N ASP A 156 27.76 -15.38 46.00
CA ASP A 156 28.82 -14.46 46.43
C ASP A 156 28.78 -14.20 47.95
N GLU A 157 27.59 -14.06 48.55
CA GLU A 157 27.43 -13.93 50.01
C GLU A 157 27.87 -15.19 50.76
N ARG A 158 27.52 -16.38 50.25
CA ARG A 158 27.96 -17.67 50.84
C ARG A 158 29.47 -17.83 50.80
N ILE A 159 30.10 -17.51 49.67
CA ILE A 159 31.57 -17.54 49.54
C ILE A 159 32.19 -16.63 50.60
N ARG A 160 31.71 -15.39 50.71
CA ARG A 160 32.22 -14.42 51.70
C ARG A 160 32.05 -14.91 53.15
N SER A 161 30.95 -15.60 53.46
CA SER A 161 30.74 -16.20 54.78
C SER A 161 31.75 -17.33 55.07
N LEU A 162 31.96 -18.23 54.11
CA LEU A 162 32.91 -19.34 54.24
C LEU A 162 34.36 -18.86 54.32
N GLU A 163 34.73 -17.83 53.55
CA GLU A 163 36.03 -17.17 53.65
C GLU A 163 36.26 -16.62 55.07
N ASN A 164 35.26 -15.97 55.66
CA ASN A 164 35.35 -15.48 57.03
C ASN A 164 35.49 -16.61 58.06
N GLU A 165 34.76 -17.72 57.88
CA GLU A 165 34.87 -18.90 58.76
C GLU A 165 36.26 -19.56 58.66
N THR A 166 36.78 -19.73 57.44
CA THR A 166 38.12 -20.31 57.23
C THR A 166 39.23 -19.43 57.80
N ILE A 167 39.11 -18.09 57.73
CA ILE A 167 40.02 -17.17 58.41
C ILE A 167 39.99 -17.39 59.92
N LYS A 168 38.81 -17.44 60.54
CA LYS A 168 38.66 -17.69 61.99
C LYS A 168 39.27 -19.04 62.41
N LEU A 169 39.06 -20.09 61.63
CA LEU A 169 39.64 -21.41 61.89
C LEU A 169 41.17 -21.34 61.86
N LYS A 170 41.76 -20.75 60.82
CA LYS A 170 43.22 -20.55 60.71
C LYS A 170 43.79 -19.76 61.89
N GLU A 171 43.10 -18.72 62.36
CA GLU A 171 43.51 -17.96 63.54
C GLU A 171 43.45 -18.80 64.82
N SER A 172 42.42 -19.62 64.98
CA SER A 172 42.26 -20.50 66.14
C SER A 172 43.32 -21.61 66.18
N GLU A 173 43.68 -22.19 65.03
CA GLU A 173 44.78 -23.16 64.92
C GLU A 173 46.13 -22.53 65.25
N LYS A 174 46.44 -21.34 64.71
CA LYS A 174 47.65 -20.59 65.06
C LYS A 174 47.75 -20.36 66.57
N LYS A 175 46.66 -19.95 67.22
CA LYS A 175 46.60 -19.76 68.69
C LYS A 175 46.84 -21.06 69.46
N LYS A 176 46.30 -22.19 68.97
CA LYS A 176 46.47 -23.52 69.58
C LYS A 176 47.92 -24.00 69.52
N ILE A 177 48.58 -23.86 68.36
CA ILE A 177 49.99 -24.23 68.17
C ILE A 177 50.92 -23.37 69.05
N THR A 178 50.64 -22.07 69.19
CA THR A 178 51.38 -21.22 70.15
C THR A 178 51.16 -21.62 71.61
N SER A 179 50.00 -22.15 71.98
CA SER A 179 49.73 -22.61 73.36
C SER A 179 50.34 -23.97 73.69
N GLU A 180 50.50 -24.87 72.72
CA GLU A 180 51.16 -26.17 72.91
C GLU A 180 52.69 -26.04 73.04
N ASN A 181 53.31 -25.06 72.39
CA ASN A 181 54.74 -24.76 72.56
C ASN A 181 55.10 -24.07 73.89
N THR A 182 54.11 -23.62 74.67
CA THR A 182 54.29 -22.95 75.96
C THR A 182 54.03 -23.86 77.18
N ILE A 183 54.12 -25.18 77.04
CA ILE A 183 54.23 -26.09 78.18
C ILE A 183 55.71 -26.45 78.38
N SER A 184 56.50 -25.44 78.77
CA SER A 184 57.84 -25.60 79.31
C SER A 184 57.77 -25.77 80.84
N VAL A 185 58.35 -26.88 81.32
CA VAL A 185 59.14 -27.05 82.56
C VAL A 185 58.84 -26.15 83.78
N LYS A 186 58.22 -26.78 84.82
CA LYS A 186 58.41 -26.68 86.32
C LYS A 186 58.26 -25.32 87.06
N PRO A 187 58.12 -25.26 88.42
CA PRO A 187 57.88 -26.30 89.45
C PRO A 187 56.74 -25.98 90.46
N GLU A 188 56.49 -26.94 91.35
CA GLU A 188 55.61 -26.84 92.54
C GLU A 188 56.00 -25.69 93.49
N SER A 189 55.01 -24.99 94.05
CA SER A 189 55.12 -24.39 95.39
C SER A 189 53.75 -24.27 96.07
N LYS A 190 53.76 -24.47 97.39
CA LYS A 190 52.61 -24.62 98.27
C LYS A 190 52.08 -23.27 98.76
N THR A 191 50.77 -23.22 99.00
CA THR A 191 50.09 -22.81 100.27
C THR A 191 48.92 -21.82 100.15
N LYS A 192 47.92 -22.15 100.98
CA LYS A 192 47.05 -21.33 101.83
C LYS A 192 45.74 -20.75 101.29
N SER A 193 44.73 -21.11 102.07
CA SER A 193 43.32 -20.74 102.03
C SER A 193 43.06 -19.24 102.06
N HIS A 194 42.02 -18.81 101.36
CA HIS A 194 41.06 -17.89 101.97
C HIS A 194 39.65 -18.04 101.37
N ASP A 195 38.74 -18.32 102.29
CA ASP A 195 37.29 -18.23 102.18
C ASP A 195 36.84 -16.79 101.84
N ARG A 196 35.87 -16.65 100.91
CA ARG A 196 34.85 -15.57 100.89
C ARG A 196 33.83 -15.70 99.75
N ARG A 197 32.62 -16.11 100.13
CA ARG A 197 31.34 -15.41 99.93
C ARG A 197 30.85 -15.05 98.49
N ARG A 198 29.88 -15.88 98.03
CA ARG A 198 28.69 -15.61 97.18
C ARG A 198 28.40 -14.17 96.75
N LYS A 199 28.09 -13.95 95.45
CA LYS A 199 26.86 -13.26 94.95
C LYS A 199 26.50 -13.68 93.52
N SER A 200 25.28 -14.20 93.35
CA SER A 200 24.59 -14.40 92.08
C SER A 200 24.09 -13.08 91.49
N LYS A 201 24.22 -12.88 90.18
CA LYS A 201 23.43 -11.87 89.44
C LYS A 201 22.76 -12.51 88.21
N ARG A 202 21.42 -12.52 88.25
CA ARG A 202 20.49 -12.82 87.16
C ARG A 202 20.83 -12.00 85.90
N LYS A 203 20.88 -12.65 84.73
CA LYS A 203 20.75 -11.99 83.43
C LYS A 203 19.28 -11.52 83.26
N LYS A 204 19.09 -10.25 82.91
CA LYS A 204 17.81 -9.74 82.38
C LYS A 204 17.77 -10.01 80.88
N SER A 205 16.73 -10.67 80.39
CA SER A 205 16.36 -10.75 78.98
C SER A 205 15.70 -9.44 78.56
N SER A 206 16.13 -8.88 77.43
CA SER A 206 15.48 -7.73 76.78
C SER A 206 14.85 -8.20 75.48
N THR A 207 13.54 -8.35 75.48
CA THR A 207 12.72 -8.60 74.29
C THR A 207 12.39 -7.24 73.67
N GLN A 208 12.70 -7.03 72.40
CA GLN A 208 12.18 -5.89 71.62
C GLN A 208 11.13 -6.41 70.65
N GLU A 209 9.92 -5.88 70.78
CA GLU A 209 8.78 -6.11 69.89
C GLU A 209 8.99 -5.42 68.54
N ILE A 210 8.72 -6.13 67.45
CA ILE A 210 8.65 -5.56 66.10
C ILE A 210 7.21 -5.13 65.85
N LYS A 211 7.00 -3.83 65.63
CA LYS A 211 5.70 -3.26 65.20
C LYS A 211 5.40 -3.72 63.76
N LYS A 212 4.25 -4.37 63.56
CA LYS A 212 3.72 -4.72 62.24
C LYS A 212 3.26 -3.47 61.50
N GLY A 213 3.83 -3.20 60.33
CA GLY A 213 3.38 -2.18 59.39
C GLY A 213 2.08 -2.60 58.68
N LYS A 214 1.17 -1.64 58.51
CA LYS A 214 -0.14 -1.77 57.88
C LYS A 214 0.00 -1.55 56.37
N ILE A 215 -0.50 -2.48 55.56
CA ILE A 215 -0.57 -2.37 54.10
C ILE A 215 -1.72 -1.42 53.75
N THR A 216 -1.45 -0.39 52.94
CA THR A 216 -2.46 0.45 52.31
C THR A 216 -2.73 -0.05 50.89
N GLU A 217 -3.99 -0.36 50.62
CA GLU A 217 -4.55 -0.73 49.32
C GLU A 217 -4.52 0.45 48.35
N ILE A 218 -4.30 0.16 47.07
CA ILE A 218 -4.39 1.10 45.94
C ILE A 218 -5.81 0.98 45.37
N PRO A 219 -6.55 2.07 45.13
CA PRO A 219 -7.88 1.99 44.51
C PRO A 219 -7.78 1.83 42.99
N VAL A 220 -8.77 1.11 42.45
CA VAL A 220 -9.03 0.80 41.03
C VAL A 220 -9.28 2.04 40.20
#